data_AF-A0A351MI52-F1
#
_entry.id   AF-A0A351MI52-F1
#
_cell.length_a   1.000
_cell.length_b   1.000
_cell.length_c   1.000
_cell.angle_alpha   90.00
_cell.angle_beta   90.00
_cell.angle_gamma   90.00
#
_symmetry.space_group_name_H-M   'P 1'
#
loop_
_entity.id
_entity.type
_entity.pdbx_description
1 polymer ?
#
loop_
_entity_poly.entity_id
_entity_poly.type
_entity_poly.pdbx_seq_one_letter_code
_entity_poly.pdbx_strand_id
1 'polypeptide(L)'
;MLPAVVRLPFRWIYPIGEKQREITPRWGKWFAWADLIAGDWHMIHRYLPAGADSLAGKVILTNTTTSEDHAALAARGARALVTTTPVFDGRSFGTNVLEAALTAAEGQGRPLPPDLLLSRLREWGWTPSLVPLGPS
;
A
#
# COMPACT_ATOMS: atom_id res chain seq x y z
N MET A 1 -4.43 16.13 25.47
CA MET A 1 -2.97 16.17 25.31
C MET A 1 -2.62 15.35 24.07
N LEU A 2 -2.17 15.99 22.99
CA LEU A 2 -1.71 15.26 21.81
C LEU A 2 -0.30 14.68 22.06
N PRO A 3 0.00 13.44 21.64
CA PRO A 3 1.30 12.81 21.91
C PRO A 3 2.46 13.65 21.32
N ALA A 4 3.62 13.70 21.98
CA ALA A 4 4.77 14.49 21.50
C ALA A 4 5.16 14.17 20.05
N VAL A 5 4.93 12.93 19.60
CA VAL A 5 5.19 12.47 18.23
C VAL A 5 4.44 13.28 17.17
N VAL A 6 3.22 13.78 17.46
CA VAL A 6 2.46 14.54 16.46
C VAL A 6 2.92 15.98 16.30
N ARG A 7 3.85 16.44 17.16
CA ARG A 7 4.46 17.77 17.08
C ARG A 7 5.81 17.77 16.34
N LEU A 8 6.33 16.59 16.03
CA LEU A 8 7.58 16.46 15.29
C LEU A 8 7.36 16.74 13.79
N PRO A 9 8.40 17.23 13.08
CA PRO A 9 8.31 17.40 11.63
C PRO A 9 7.95 16.07 10.95
N PHE A 10 6.91 16.07 10.11
CA PHE A 10 6.41 14.86 9.45
C PHE A 10 7.51 14.05 8.75
N ARG A 11 8.46 14.74 8.10
CA ARG A 11 9.63 14.15 7.41
C ARG A 11 10.53 13.30 8.30
N TRP A 12 10.51 13.49 9.62
CA TRP A 12 11.31 12.70 10.55
C TRP A 12 10.69 11.33 10.84
N ILE A 13 9.37 11.24 10.71
CA ILE A 13 8.60 10.05 11.06
C ILE A 13 8.22 9.26 9.81
N TYR A 14 7.99 9.96 8.69
CA TYR A 14 7.54 9.36 7.44
C TYR A 14 8.50 9.67 6.28
N PRO A 15 8.90 8.67 5.47
CA PRO A 15 9.79 8.87 4.33
C PRO A 15 9.09 9.69 3.23
N ILE A 16 9.73 10.79 2.80
CA ILE A 16 9.24 11.64 1.72
C ILE A 16 10.34 11.90 0.68
N GLY A 17 9.94 12.05 -0.59
CA GLY A 17 10.84 12.29 -1.71
C GLY A 17 11.76 11.10 -2.00
N GLU A 18 13.03 11.36 -2.31
CA GLU A 18 13.98 10.30 -2.70
C GLU A 18 14.18 9.19 -1.66
N LYS A 19 13.96 9.50 -0.37
CA LYS A 19 14.02 8.52 0.73
C LYS A 19 12.98 7.40 0.63
N GLN A 20 11.96 7.54 -0.21
CA GLN A 20 10.97 6.49 -0.48
C GLN A 20 11.54 5.37 -1.36
N ARG A 21 12.56 5.67 -2.18
CA ARG A 21 13.18 4.71 -3.10
C ARG A 21 14.35 3.94 -2.47
N GLU A 22 14.81 4.39 -1.31
CA GLU A 22 15.93 3.80 -0.60
C GLU A 22 15.46 2.60 0.24
N ILE A 23 16.07 1.43 -0.01
CA ILE A 23 15.89 0.24 0.82
C ILE A 23 16.99 0.24 1.89
N THR A 24 16.60 0.33 3.15
CA THR A 24 17.45 0.24 4.34
C THR A 24 16.98 -0.95 5.18
N PRO A 25 17.37 -2.20 4.86
CA PRO A 25 16.79 -3.39 5.49
C PRO A 25 16.82 -3.31 7.03
N ARG A 26 15.66 -3.55 7.65
CA ARG A 26 15.50 -3.58 9.11
C ARG A 26 14.46 -4.63 9.46
N TRP A 27 14.40 -5.06 10.71
CA TRP A 27 13.34 -5.95 11.20
C TRP A 27 13.35 -7.36 10.58
N GLY A 28 14.49 -7.82 10.06
CA GLY A 28 14.60 -9.11 9.36
C GLY A 28 13.99 -10.30 10.11
N LYS A 29 14.11 -10.34 11.44
CA LYS A 29 13.48 -11.39 12.27
C LYS A 29 11.96 -11.46 12.12
N TRP A 30 11.30 -10.30 11.96
CA TRP A 30 9.84 -10.21 11.82
C TRP A 30 9.40 -10.53 10.40
N PHE A 31 10.17 -10.07 9.39
CA PHE A 31 9.96 -10.49 8.01
C PHE A 31 10.10 -12.00 7.83
N ALA A 32 11.10 -12.62 8.47
CA ALA A 32 11.31 -14.06 8.44
C ALA A 32 10.13 -14.82 9.08
N TRP A 33 9.68 -14.38 10.26
CA TRP A 33 8.58 -15.01 11.00
C TRP A 33 7.21 -14.89 10.33
N ALA A 34 6.90 -13.76 9.70
CA ALA A 34 5.55 -13.47 9.24
C ALA A 34 5.18 -14.21 7.95
N ASP A 35 3.98 -14.80 7.91
CA ASP A 35 3.36 -15.31 6.68
C ASP A 35 2.64 -14.20 5.89
N LEU A 36 2.13 -13.20 6.61
CA LEU A 36 1.45 -12.01 6.08
C LEU A 36 2.15 -10.75 6.58
N ILE A 37 2.58 -9.89 5.65
CA ILE A 37 3.18 -8.59 5.94
C ILE A 37 2.19 -7.51 5.55
N ALA A 38 1.69 -6.76 6.52
CA ALA A 38 0.69 -5.72 6.30
C ALA A 38 1.21 -4.34 6.71
N GLY A 39 0.87 -3.31 5.95
CA GLY A 39 1.21 -1.93 6.30
C GLY A 39 1.34 -1.00 5.09
N ASP A 40 1.85 0.19 5.36
CA ASP A 40 2.11 1.21 4.33
C ASP A 40 3.25 0.78 3.38
N TRP A 41 3.04 0.95 2.07
CA TRP A 41 4.01 0.49 1.07
C TRP A 41 5.38 1.13 1.25
N HIS A 42 5.46 2.44 1.51
CA HIS A 42 6.76 3.10 1.67
C HIS A 42 7.54 2.55 2.86
N MET A 43 6.84 2.19 3.94
CA MET A 43 7.45 1.59 5.12
C MET A 43 7.88 0.15 4.88
N ILE A 44 7.06 -0.64 4.20
CA ILE A 44 7.42 -2.01 3.79
C ILE A 44 8.63 -1.96 2.87
N HIS A 45 8.54 -1.21 1.77
CA HIS A 45 9.59 -1.03 0.76
C HIS A 45 10.92 -0.63 1.39
N ARG A 46 10.90 0.39 2.26
CA ARG A 46 12.10 0.89 2.96
C ARG A 46 12.80 -0.17 3.80
N TYR A 47 12.07 -1.13 4.37
CA TYR A 47 12.64 -2.13 5.27
C TYR A 47 12.71 -3.54 4.67
N LEU A 48 12.42 -3.68 3.37
CA LEU A 48 12.46 -4.98 2.69
C LEU A 48 13.78 -5.72 2.97
N PRO A 49 13.72 -7.03 3.25
CA PRO A 49 14.93 -7.83 3.36
C PRO A 49 15.67 -7.89 2.02
N ALA A 50 16.99 -8.01 2.11
CA ALA A 50 17.85 -8.21 0.94
C ALA A 50 17.90 -9.70 0.56
N GLY A 51 18.15 -9.98 -0.72
CA GLY A 51 18.32 -11.32 -1.25
C GLY A 51 17.13 -11.81 -2.07
N ALA A 52 17.43 -12.67 -3.04
CA ALA A 52 16.43 -13.48 -3.73
C ALA A 52 15.69 -14.35 -2.71
N ASP A 53 14.40 -14.61 -2.95
CA ASP A 53 13.54 -15.45 -2.10
C ASP A 53 13.38 -15.00 -0.64
N SER A 54 13.81 -13.77 -0.31
CA SER A 54 13.68 -13.19 1.03
C SER A 54 12.23 -13.01 1.50
N LEU A 55 11.27 -13.07 0.58
CA LEU A 55 9.83 -13.07 0.82
C LEU A 55 9.14 -14.37 0.37
N ALA A 56 9.89 -15.46 0.18
CA ALA A 56 9.39 -16.74 -0.31
C ALA A 56 8.07 -17.17 0.38
N GLY A 57 7.02 -17.34 -0.42
CA GLY A 57 5.72 -17.83 0.04
C GLY A 57 4.86 -16.81 0.78
N LYS A 58 5.38 -15.62 1.07
CA LYS A 58 4.71 -14.61 1.91
C LYS A 58 3.67 -13.82 1.12
N VAL A 59 2.62 -13.39 1.82
CA VAL A 59 1.60 -12.48 1.28
C VAL A 59 1.87 -11.06 1.78
N ILE A 60 1.78 -10.08 0.87
CA ILE A 60 1.92 -8.66 1.19
C ILE A 60 0.55 -8.00 1.12
N LEU A 61 0.13 -7.28 2.16
CA LEU A 61 -1.09 -6.47 2.16
C LEU A 61 -0.73 -5.00 2.36
N THR A 62 -0.98 -4.17 1.35
CA THR A 62 -0.52 -2.79 1.35
C THR A 62 -1.37 -1.88 0.46
N ASN A 63 -0.89 -0.67 0.22
CA ASN A 63 -1.58 0.39 -0.51
C ASN A 63 -0.59 1.09 -1.45
N THR A 64 -1.10 1.74 -2.50
CA THR A 64 -0.33 2.69 -3.32
C THR A 64 0.91 2.10 -4.02
N THR A 65 0.75 0.92 -4.62
CA THR A 65 1.80 0.18 -5.34
C THR A 65 1.79 0.48 -6.85
N THR A 66 2.92 0.27 -7.53
CA THR A 66 3.07 0.26 -8.99
C THR A 66 3.46 -1.12 -9.54
N SER A 67 3.50 -1.26 -10.87
CA SER A 67 3.96 -2.48 -11.55
C SER A 67 5.40 -2.84 -11.21
N GLU A 68 6.28 -1.84 -11.04
CA GLU A 68 7.65 -2.04 -10.61
C GLU A 68 7.73 -2.63 -9.20
N ASP A 69 6.84 -2.18 -8.31
CA ASP A 69 6.71 -2.73 -6.96
C ASP A 69 6.27 -4.20 -7.01
N HIS A 70 5.33 -4.54 -7.89
CA HIS A 70 4.87 -5.92 -8.09
C HIS A 70 6.02 -6.82 -8.56
N ALA A 71 6.78 -6.36 -9.56
CA ALA A 71 7.95 -7.06 -10.06
C ALA A 71 9.03 -7.21 -8.97
N ALA A 72 9.26 -6.18 -8.17
CA ALA A 72 10.23 -6.20 -7.06
C ALA A 72 9.84 -7.20 -5.97
N LEU A 73 8.54 -7.34 -5.67
CA LEU A 73 8.02 -8.33 -4.72
C LEU A 73 8.10 -9.75 -5.29
N ALA A 74 7.72 -9.95 -6.56
CA ALA A 74 7.81 -11.23 -7.25
C ALA A 74 9.27 -11.73 -7.32
N ALA A 75 10.22 -10.85 -7.64
CA ALA A 75 11.65 -11.17 -7.67
C ALA A 75 12.23 -11.57 -6.30
N ARG A 76 11.53 -11.24 -5.21
CA ARG A 76 11.88 -11.66 -3.83
C ARG A 76 11.11 -12.90 -3.38
N GLY A 77 10.32 -13.52 -4.25
CA GLY A 77 9.58 -14.74 -3.96
C GLY A 77 8.25 -14.55 -3.22
N ALA A 78 7.72 -13.31 -3.14
CA ALA A 78 6.40 -13.09 -2.57
C ALA A 78 5.34 -13.88 -3.35
N ARG A 79 4.42 -14.53 -2.64
CA ARG A 79 3.36 -15.36 -3.24
C ARG A 79 2.27 -14.51 -3.86
N ALA A 80 1.83 -13.48 -3.14
CA ALA A 80 0.74 -12.62 -3.56
C ALA A 80 0.84 -11.23 -2.95
N LEU A 81 0.26 -10.27 -3.65
CA LEU A 81 0.05 -8.90 -3.20
C LEU A 81 -1.45 -8.63 -3.10
N VAL A 82 -1.88 -8.10 -1.97
CA VAL A 82 -3.22 -7.60 -1.73
C VAL A 82 -3.14 -6.08 -1.61
N THR A 83 -3.89 -5.34 -2.41
CA THR A 83 -3.99 -3.89 -2.30
C THR A 83 -5.33 -3.49 -1.69
N THR A 84 -5.32 -2.52 -0.77
CA THR A 84 -6.55 -2.04 -0.09
C THR A 84 -7.54 -1.35 -1.03
N THR A 85 -7.07 -0.94 -2.21
CA THR A 85 -7.84 -0.34 -3.30
C THR A 85 -7.55 -1.13 -4.59
N PRO A 86 -8.44 -1.08 -5.62
CA PRO A 86 -8.21 -1.72 -6.89
C PRO A 86 -6.93 -1.25 -7.56
N VAL A 87 -6.35 -2.17 -8.31
CA VAL A 87 -5.25 -1.88 -9.23
C VAL A 87 -5.84 -1.47 -10.57
N PHE A 88 -5.52 -0.25 -11.01
CA PHE A 88 -5.83 0.29 -12.33
C PHE A 88 -4.53 0.42 -13.11
N ASP A 89 -4.43 -0.27 -14.25
CA ASP A 89 -3.25 -0.25 -15.13
C ASP A 89 -1.93 -0.48 -14.38
N GLY A 90 -1.91 -1.52 -13.53
CA GLY A 90 -0.75 -1.88 -12.72
C GLY A 90 -0.49 -1.01 -11.48
N ARG A 91 -1.34 0.00 -11.22
CA ARG A 91 -1.20 0.89 -10.07
C ARG A 91 -2.40 0.86 -9.12
N SER A 92 -2.14 0.75 -7.82
CA SER A 92 -3.15 1.08 -6.80
C SER A 92 -2.98 2.53 -6.36
N PHE A 93 -4.09 3.21 -6.09
CA PHE A 93 -4.09 4.59 -5.61
C PHE A 93 -4.51 4.64 -4.14
N GLY A 94 -4.04 5.66 -3.43
CA GLY A 94 -4.45 5.91 -2.06
C GLY A 94 -5.97 6.12 -1.97
N THR A 95 -6.55 5.70 -0.85
CA THR A 95 -8.00 5.87 -0.57
C THR A 95 -8.44 7.32 -0.78
N ASN A 96 -7.64 8.28 -0.33
CA ASN A 96 -7.90 9.71 -0.48
C ASN A 96 -8.04 10.16 -1.96
N VAL A 97 -7.22 9.63 -2.87
CA VAL A 97 -7.28 9.97 -4.30
C VAL A 97 -8.58 9.46 -4.90
N LEU A 98 -8.97 8.24 -4.54
CA LEU A 98 -10.16 7.60 -5.08
C LEU A 98 -11.44 8.20 -4.49
N GLU A 99 -11.45 8.56 -3.20
CA GLU A 99 -12.53 9.34 -2.59
C GLU A 99 -12.68 10.74 -3.22
N ALA A 100 -11.56 11.40 -3.52
CA ALA A 100 -11.56 12.69 -4.19
C ALA A 100 -12.09 12.57 -5.64
N ALA A 101 -11.67 11.53 -6.37
CA ALA A 101 -12.16 11.26 -7.72
C ALA A 101 -13.68 11.01 -7.73
N LEU A 102 -14.18 10.23 -6.77
CA LEU A 102 -15.60 9.96 -6.64
C LEU A 102 -16.37 11.23 -6.26
N THR A 103 -15.86 11.99 -5.29
CA THR A 103 -16.46 13.27 -4.88
C THR A 103 -16.54 14.24 -6.05
N ALA A 104 -15.48 14.32 -6.87
CA ALA A 104 -15.45 15.16 -8.06
C ALA A 104 -16.45 14.68 -9.12
N ALA A 105 -16.55 13.36 -9.34
CA ALA A 105 -17.47 12.76 -10.31
C ALA A 105 -18.95 12.98 -9.95
N GLU A 106 -19.30 12.98 -8.66
CA GLU A 106 -20.67 13.29 -8.21
C GLU A 106 -21.08 14.76 -8.41
N GLY A 107 -20.11 15.68 -8.60
CA GLY A 107 -20.38 17.05 -9.03
C GLY A 107 -21.10 17.94 -8.00
N GLN A 108 -21.17 17.53 -6.72
CA GLN A 108 -21.96 18.26 -5.70
C GLN A 108 -21.27 19.51 -5.14
N GLY A 109 -20.03 19.80 -5.55
CA GLY A 109 -19.26 20.96 -5.08
C GLY A 109 -18.95 20.95 -3.57
N ARG A 110 -19.11 19.80 -2.91
CA ARG A 110 -18.90 19.60 -1.47
C ARG A 110 -18.43 18.17 -1.20
N PRO A 111 -17.78 17.91 -0.06
CA PRO A 111 -17.49 16.55 0.38
C PRO A 111 -18.78 15.71 0.47
N LEU A 112 -18.70 14.46 0.00
CA LEU A 112 -19.83 13.54 0.11
C LEU A 112 -20.02 13.10 1.57
N PRO A 113 -21.27 13.01 2.06
CA PRO A 113 -21.55 12.38 3.33
C PRO A 113 -21.03 10.93 3.34
N PRO A 114 -20.53 10.41 4.48
CA PRO A 114 -19.92 9.08 4.55
C PRO A 114 -20.79 7.96 3.98
N ASP A 115 -22.09 7.95 4.27
CA ASP A 115 -23.01 6.91 3.80
C ASP A 115 -23.16 6.93 2.27
N LEU A 116 -23.21 8.13 1.67
CA LEU A 116 -23.29 8.30 0.22
C LEU A 116 -21.96 7.91 -0.46
N LEU A 117 -20.83 8.28 0.14
CA LEU A 117 -19.53 7.84 -0.34
C LEU A 117 -19.45 6.30 -0.33
N LEU A 118 -19.81 5.67 0.77
CA LEU A 118 -19.79 4.20 0.89
C LEU A 118 -20.75 3.51 -0.08
N SER A 119 -21.94 4.05 -0.32
CA SER A 119 -22.87 3.47 -1.29
C SER A 119 -22.30 3.54 -2.70
N ARG A 120 -21.72 4.68 -3.08
CA ARG A 120 -21.09 4.87 -4.40
C ARG A 120 -19.88 3.98 -4.60
N LEU A 121 -19.05 3.82 -3.58
CA LEU A 121 -17.91 2.90 -3.61
C LEU A 121 -18.35 1.46 -3.88
N ARG A 122 -19.46 1.01 -3.28
CA ARG A 122 -20.02 -0.32 -3.56
C ARG A 122 -20.57 -0.42 -4.98
N GLU A 123 -21.29 0.61 -5.45
CA GLU A 123 -21.82 0.67 -6.83
C GLU A 123 -20.69 0.59 -7.86
N TRP A 124 -19.55 1.22 -7.59
CA TRP A 124 -18.36 1.20 -8.45
C TRP A 124 -17.54 -0.09 -8.32
N GLY A 125 -18.02 -1.06 -7.53
CA GLY A 125 -17.34 -2.35 -7.34
C GLY A 125 -16.01 -2.21 -6.61
N TRP A 126 -15.88 -1.25 -5.70
CA TRP A 126 -14.62 -1.00 -5.01
C TRP A 126 -14.29 -2.12 -4.02
N THR A 127 -13.38 -2.99 -4.43
CA THR A 127 -12.88 -4.09 -3.61
C THR A 127 -11.35 -4.10 -3.57
N PRO A 128 -10.74 -4.68 -2.53
CA PRO A 128 -9.33 -5.00 -2.57
C PRO A 128 -8.98 -5.82 -3.82
N SER A 129 -7.77 -5.64 -4.35
CA SER A 129 -7.25 -6.52 -5.41
C SER A 129 -6.33 -7.57 -4.83
N LEU A 130 -6.41 -8.79 -5.37
CA LEU A 130 -5.44 -9.86 -5.13
C LEU A 130 -4.66 -10.11 -6.42
N VAL A 131 -3.35 -9.88 -6.36
CA VAL A 131 -2.41 -10.07 -7.46
C VAL A 131 -1.50 -11.25 -7.10
N PRO A 132 -1.64 -12.42 -7.75
CA PRO A 132 -0.67 -13.50 -7.64
C PRO A 132 0.70 -13.03 -8.18
N LEU A 133 1.78 -13.30 -7.44
CA LEU A 133 3.14 -12.87 -7.79
C LEU A 133 4.12 -14.05 -8.01
N GLY A 134 3.81 -15.23 -7.46
CA GLY A 134 4.57 -16.46 -7.67
C GLY A 134 3.96 -17.34 -8.77
N PRO A 135 4.65 -18.43 -9.19
CA PRO A 135 4.08 -19.40 -10.11
C PRO A 135 2.80 -20.01 -9.53
N SER A 136 1.77 -20.13 -10.37
CA SER A 136 0.47 -20.72 -10.07
C SER A 136 0.55 -22.18 -9.65
#